data_AF-A0A0Q7XK59-F1
#
_entry.id   AF-A0A0Q7XK59-F1
#
_cell.length_a   1.000
_cell.length_b   1.000
_cell.length_c   1.000
_cell.angle_alpha   90.00
_cell.angle_beta   90.00
_cell.angle_gamma   90.00
#
_symmetry.space_group_name_H-M   'P 1'
#
loop_
_entity.id
_entity.type
_entity.pdbx_description
1 polymer ?
#
loop_
_entity_poly.entity_id
_entity_poly.type
_entity_poly.pdbx_seq_one_letter_code
_entity_poly.pdbx_strand_id
1 'polypeptide(L)'
;MNLNITLNGAARVSFAALGLSLCCGSFAAAASQPTASSKPAKSAVRSTAAGKGRAVAVAVPASEPAVRAAPDAWDIVPADKTLNAALARWAGAAGWQLLWELPVDYAVQVRTTVPGTFEEAIATVVGSMDSAEMPIKAVFYKGNKVLRIIGRGVQ
;
A
#
# COMPACT_ATOMS: atom_id res chain seq x y z
N MET A 1 23.50 -16.85 -11.13
CA MET A 1 22.71 -17.55 -10.10
C MET A 1 21.24 -17.34 -10.42
N ASN A 2 20.50 -18.40 -10.73
CA ASN A 2 19.08 -18.29 -11.06
C ASN A 2 18.28 -18.35 -9.75
N LEU A 3 17.64 -17.25 -9.37
CA LEU A 3 16.71 -17.23 -8.24
C LEU A 3 15.36 -17.78 -8.70
N ASN A 4 15.04 -19.00 -8.26
CA ASN A 4 13.70 -19.59 -8.42
C ASN A 4 12.72 -18.87 -7.49
N ILE A 5 12.04 -17.86 -8.00
CA ILE A 5 10.84 -17.33 -7.35
C ILE A 5 9.68 -18.27 -7.74
N THR A 6 9.32 -19.19 -6.84
CA THR A 6 8.17 -20.08 -7.03
C THR A 6 6.88 -19.29 -6.89
N LEU A 7 6.19 -19.03 -8.01
CA LEU A 7 4.90 -18.35 -8.05
C LEU A 7 3.79 -19.38 -8.16
N ASN A 8 3.06 -19.60 -7.06
CA ASN A 8 1.87 -20.43 -7.06
C ASN A 8 0.66 -19.54 -7.38
N GLY A 9 0.41 -19.34 -8.68
CA GLY A 9 -0.74 -18.59 -9.19
C GLY A 9 -1.99 -19.47 -9.23
N ALA A 10 -2.73 -19.54 -8.12
CA ALA A 10 -4.05 -20.14 -8.11
C ALA A 10 -5.03 -19.28 -7.31
N ALA A 11 -5.60 -18.27 -7.96
CA ALA A 11 -6.81 -17.60 -7.48
C ALA A 11 -7.83 -17.56 -8.62
N ARG A 12 -8.64 -18.61 -8.69
CA ARG A 12 -9.88 -18.63 -9.47
C ARG A 12 -10.87 -17.69 -8.78
N VAL A 13 -11.17 -16.54 -9.37
CA VAL A 13 -12.31 -15.72 -8.95
C VAL A 13 -13.47 -16.00 -9.88
N SER A 14 -14.39 -16.84 -9.43
CA SER A 14 -15.72 -17.00 -10.02
C SER A 14 -16.51 -15.71 -9.80
N PHE A 15 -16.84 -14.99 -10.87
CA PHE A 15 -17.88 -13.97 -10.85
C PHE A 15 -19.21 -14.63 -11.20
N ALA A 16 -20.01 -14.88 -10.17
CA ALA A 16 -21.41 -15.25 -10.31
C ALA A 16 -22.21 -14.05 -10.84
N ALA A 17 -23.06 -14.33 -11.84
CA ALA A 17 -24.02 -13.42 -12.42
C ALA A 17 -25.07 -12.96 -11.39
N LEU A 18 -25.39 -11.67 -11.37
CA LEU A 18 -26.66 -11.16 -10.83
C LEU A 18 -27.16 -10.05 -11.77
N GLY A 19 -28.33 -10.34 -12.37
CA GLY A 19 -28.98 -9.53 -13.38
C GLY A 19 -29.51 -8.21 -12.84
N LEU A 20 -29.35 -7.16 -13.63
CA LEU A 20 -29.88 -5.83 -13.38
C LEU A 20 -31.34 -5.78 -13.89
N SER A 21 -32.29 -5.94 -12.98
CA SER A 21 -33.71 -5.76 -13.25
C SER A 21 -34.07 -4.28 -13.19
N LEU A 22 -34.47 -3.74 -14.35
CA LEU A 22 -35.18 -2.46 -14.50
C LEU A 22 -36.56 -2.59 -13.86
N CYS A 23 -36.88 -1.74 -12.87
CA CYS A 23 -38.27 -1.39 -12.56
C CYS A 23 -38.35 0.06 -12.07
N CYS A 24 -39.22 0.81 -12.76
CA CYS A 24 -39.68 2.15 -12.45
C CYS A 24 -40.27 2.27 -11.04
N GLY A 25 -40.18 3.48 -10.47
CA GLY A 25 -40.98 3.87 -9.30
C GLY A 25 -40.69 5.30 -8.86
N SER A 26 -41.41 6.25 -9.44
CA SER A 26 -41.46 7.66 -9.00
C SER A 26 -42.46 7.86 -7.84
N PHE A 27 -42.33 9.02 -7.19
CA PHE A 27 -43.27 9.71 -6.29
C PHE A 27 -43.38 9.23 -4.83
N ALA A 28 -42.95 10.10 -3.89
CA ALA A 28 -43.86 11.02 -3.21
C ALA A 28 -43.11 11.94 -2.23
N ALA A 29 -43.36 13.24 -2.37
CA ALA A 29 -42.91 14.29 -1.47
C ALA A 29 -43.71 14.28 -0.16
N ALA A 30 -43.04 14.55 0.96
CA ALA A 30 -43.68 15.07 2.17
C ALA A 30 -42.75 16.06 2.86
N ALA A 31 -43.13 17.33 2.75
CA ALA A 31 -42.52 18.45 3.43
C ALA A 31 -42.77 18.38 4.94
N SER A 32 -41.79 18.74 5.74
CA SER A 32 -41.99 19.23 7.11
C SER A 32 -40.84 20.18 7.46
N GLN A 33 -41.21 21.45 7.63
CA GLN A 33 -40.36 22.59 7.94
C GLN A 33 -40.01 22.67 9.45
N PRO A 34 -39.06 23.56 9.82
CA PRO A 34 -38.35 23.53 11.10
C PRO A 34 -39.08 24.32 12.21
N THR A 35 -38.74 24.06 13.47
CA THR A 35 -39.02 24.98 14.58
C THR A 35 -37.80 25.11 15.49
N ALA A 36 -37.42 26.36 15.74
CA ALA A 36 -36.38 26.77 16.67
C ALA A 36 -37.03 27.29 17.97
N SER A 37 -36.53 26.83 19.11
CA SER A 37 -36.52 27.52 20.42
C SER A 37 -36.07 26.52 21.49
N SER A 38 -35.50 26.86 22.64
CA SER A 38 -34.84 28.03 23.20
C SER A 38 -34.54 27.66 24.67
N LYS A 39 -33.32 27.95 25.13
CA LYS A 39 -32.95 28.36 26.51
C LYS A 39 -32.47 27.30 27.55
N PRO A 40 -31.47 27.65 28.40
CA PRO A 40 -30.65 26.71 29.17
C PRO A 40 -30.99 26.64 30.66
N ALA A 41 -30.52 25.60 31.35
CA ALA A 41 -30.42 25.58 32.81
C ALA A 41 -29.17 24.81 33.25
N LYS A 42 -28.40 25.49 34.12
CA LYS A 42 -27.19 25.01 34.78
C LYS A 42 -27.51 23.83 35.69
N SER A 43 -26.65 22.81 35.69
CA SER A 43 -26.33 22.11 36.93
C SER A 43 -24.86 21.77 36.96
N ALA A 44 -24.17 22.40 37.90
CA ALA A 44 -22.80 22.11 38.25
C ALA A 44 -22.78 20.89 39.16
N VAL A 45 -21.97 19.88 38.82
CA VAL A 45 -21.32 19.04 39.83
C VAL A 45 -19.84 18.99 39.49
N ARG A 46 -19.09 19.71 40.31
CA ARG A 46 -17.65 19.53 40.50
C ARG A 46 -17.45 18.19 41.18
N SER A 47 -16.68 17.30 40.56
CA SER A 47 -15.99 16.25 41.31
C SER A 47 -14.53 16.20 40.89
N THR A 48 -13.71 16.65 41.83
CA THR A 48 -12.26 16.57 41.85
C THR A 48 -11.83 15.15 42.16
N ALA A 49 -10.99 14.55 41.33
CA ALA A 49 -10.11 13.47 41.75
C ALA A 49 -8.77 13.59 41.00
N ALA A 50 -7.77 14.03 41.77
CA ALA A 50 -6.38 14.09 41.37
C ALA A 50 -5.85 12.68 41.09
N GLY A 51 -5.62 12.37 39.81
CA GLY A 51 -4.82 11.24 39.37
C GLY A 51 -3.43 11.72 38.99
N LYS A 52 -2.50 11.69 39.95
CA LYS A 52 -1.07 11.99 39.75
C LYS A 52 -0.43 10.84 38.98
N GLY A 53 -0.67 10.79 37.67
CA GLY A 53 0.05 9.96 36.72
C GLY A 53 1.16 10.78 36.10
N ARG A 54 2.40 10.56 36.52
CA ARG A 54 3.61 11.10 35.90
C ARG A 54 3.69 10.57 34.47
N ALA A 55 3.08 11.28 33.52
CA ALA A 55 3.27 11.04 32.11
C ALA A 55 4.73 11.41 31.80
N VAL A 56 5.58 10.39 31.71
CA VAL A 56 6.87 10.52 31.06
C VAL A 56 6.54 10.77 29.60
N ALA A 57 6.55 12.04 29.21
CA ALA A 57 6.60 12.41 27.81
C ALA A 57 7.93 11.87 27.27
N VAL A 58 7.88 10.68 26.67
CA VAL A 58 8.95 10.22 25.79
C VAL A 58 8.94 11.21 24.64
N ALA A 59 9.85 12.18 24.71
CA ALA A 59 10.16 13.05 23.60
C ALA A 59 10.61 12.13 22.46
N VAL A 60 9.72 11.88 21.51
CA VAL A 60 10.06 11.29 20.23
C VAL A 60 10.89 12.38 19.53
N PRO A 61 12.20 12.22 19.33
CA PRO A 61 12.93 13.20 18.55
C PRO A 61 12.33 13.16 17.16
N ALA A 62 11.74 14.28 16.74
CA ALA A 62 11.41 14.55 15.36
C ALA A 62 12.71 14.39 14.59
N SER A 63 12.85 13.23 13.98
CA SER A 63 14.03 12.88 13.21
C SER A 63 13.95 13.72 11.96
N GLU A 64 14.79 14.75 11.87
CA GLU A 64 15.20 15.35 10.61
C GLU A 64 15.42 14.23 9.59
N PRO A 65 14.98 14.36 8.33
CA PRO A 65 15.18 13.32 7.33
C PRO A 65 16.67 13.23 7.05
N ALA A 66 17.39 12.47 7.89
CA ALA A 66 18.72 11.99 7.61
C ALA A 66 18.58 11.28 6.27
N VAL A 67 19.27 11.81 5.26
CA VAL A 67 19.40 11.17 3.95
C VAL A 67 20.07 9.84 4.23
N ARG A 68 19.27 8.80 4.45
CA ARG A 68 19.76 7.46 4.73
C ARG A 68 20.48 7.02 3.47
N ALA A 69 21.76 6.68 3.62
CA ALA A 69 22.48 6.01 2.55
C ALA A 69 21.66 4.79 2.10
N ALA A 70 21.47 4.65 0.79
CA ALA A 70 20.70 3.55 0.26
C ALA A 70 21.42 2.23 0.60
N PRO A 71 20.69 1.17 1.01
CA PRO A 71 21.30 -0.09 1.36
C PRO A 71 21.90 -0.79 0.13
N ASP A 72 23.00 -1.52 0.34
CA ASP A 72 23.71 -2.32 -0.67
C ASP A 72 23.13 -3.75 -0.86
N ALA A 73 22.08 -4.08 -0.11
CA ALA A 73 21.36 -5.34 -0.22
C ALA A 73 19.88 -5.16 0.14
N TRP A 74 19.03 -5.89 -0.56
CA TRP A 74 17.58 -5.72 -0.53
C TRP A 74 16.89 -7.05 -0.26
N ASP A 75 16.09 -7.09 0.81
CA ASP A 75 15.35 -8.29 1.21
C ASP A 75 13.90 -8.23 0.77
N ILE A 76 13.41 -9.27 0.11
CA ILE A 76 11.98 -9.58 -0.05
C ILE A 76 11.65 -10.59 1.05
N VAL A 77 10.64 -10.31 1.87
CA VAL A 77 10.26 -11.19 2.99
C VAL A 77 8.80 -11.63 2.88
N PRO A 78 8.44 -12.81 3.43
CA PRO A 78 7.04 -13.25 3.44
C PRO A 78 6.09 -12.27 4.15
N ALA A 79 6.61 -11.44 5.05
CA ALA A 79 5.84 -10.40 5.72
C ALA A 79 5.32 -9.31 4.77
N ASP A 80 5.97 -9.12 3.60
CA ASP A 80 5.50 -8.19 2.58
C ASP A 80 4.20 -8.69 1.91
N LYS A 81 3.92 -10.00 1.97
CA LYS A 81 2.79 -10.71 1.33
C LYS A 81 2.81 -10.70 -0.19
N THR A 82 3.08 -9.56 -0.82
CA THR A 82 3.13 -9.40 -2.27
C THR A 82 4.40 -8.73 -2.74
N LEU A 83 4.78 -8.99 -3.99
CA LEU A 83 5.94 -8.39 -4.62
C LEU A 83 5.76 -6.87 -4.75
N ASN A 84 4.55 -6.42 -5.09
CA ASN A 84 4.20 -4.99 -5.10
C ASN A 84 4.53 -4.33 -3.77
N ALA A 85 4.07 -4.89 -2.64
CA ALA A 85 4.35 -4.35 -1.31
C ALA A 85 5.86 -4.37 -0.98
N ALA A 86 6.58 -5.44 -1.35
CA ALA A 86 8.02 -5.52 -1.16
C ALA A 86 8.77 -4.41 -1.94
N LEU A 87 8.43 -4.24 -3.22
CA LEU A 87 9.05 -3.21 -4.07
C LEU A 87 8.65 -1.80 -3.66
N ALA A 88 7.42 -1.61 -3.14
CA ALA A 88 6.98 -0.32 -2.59
C ALA A 88 7.82 0.06 -1.37
N ARG A 89 8.09 -0.91 -0.49
CA ARG A 89 8.99 -0.72 0.66
C ARG A 89 10.41 -0.40 0.21
N TRP A 90 10.92 -1.09 -0.82
CA TRP A 90 12.26 -0.81 -1.35
C TRP A 90 12.36 0.59 -1.95
N ALA A 91 11.38 0.95 -2.79
CA ALA A 91 11.30 2.27 -3.40
C ALA A 91 11.28 3.36 -2.32
N GLY A 92 10.41 3.24 -1.31
CA GLY A 92 10.35 4.19 -0.20
C GLY A 92 11.67 4.32 0.56
N ALA A 93 12.38 3.21 0.81
CA ALA A 93 13.68 3.23 1.47
C ALA A 93 14.79 3.87 0.62
N ALA A 94 14.72 3.75 -0.71
CA ALA A 94 15.65 4.38 -1.65
C ALA A 94 15.26 5.83 -2.04
N GLY A 95 14.14 6.36 -1.54
CA GLY A 95 13.62 7.67 -1.92
C GLY A 95 12.97 7.71 -3.31
N TRP A 96 12.45 6.57 -3.78
CA TRP A 96 11.71 6.41 -5.02
C TRP A 96 10.21 6.19 -4.76
N GLN A 97 9.41 6.51 -5.77
CA GLN A 97 7.97 6.25 -5.79
C GLN A 97 7.70 5.03 -6.69
N LEU A 98 6.87 4.10 -6.22
CA LEU A 98 6.44 2.96 -7.04
C LEU A 98 5.11 3.28 -7.72
N LEU A 99 5.07 3.08 -9.04
CA LEU A 99 3.86 3.06 -9.85
C LEU A 99 3.65 1.62 -10.36
N TRP A 100 2.66 0.93 -9.79
CA TRP A 100 2.32 -0.45 -10.14
C TRP A 100 1.11 -0.49 -11.06
N GLU A 101 1.28 -0.93 -12.30
CA GLU A 101 0.23 -0.94 -13.32
C GLU A 101 -0.19 -2.35 -13.74
N LEU A 102 0.28 -3.37 -13.02
CA LEU A 102 -0.12 -4.74 -13.30
C LEU A 102 -1.51 -5.00 -12.72
N PRO A 103 -2.38 -5.73 -13.45
CA PRO A 103 -3.70 -6.11 -12.95
C PRO A 103 -3.65 -7.20 -11.87
N VAL A 104 -2.47 -7.78 -11.63
CA VAL A 104 -2.25 -8.84 -10.66
C VAL A 104 -1.09 -8.50 -9.73
N ASP A 105 -1.13 -9.06 -8.54
CA ASP A 105 -0.04 -9.07 -7.59
C ASP A 105 0.56 -10.48 -7.47
N TYR A 106 1.86 -10.55 -7.25
CA TYR A 106 2.56 -11.80 -7.04
C TYR A 106 2.77 -12.06 -5.56
N ALA A 107 2.30 -13.20 -5.06
CA ALA A 107 2.46 -13.57 -3.66
C ALA A 107 3.93 -13.90 -3.34
N VAL A 108 4.43 -13.39 -2.22
CA VAL A 108 5.75 -13.69 -1.68
C VAL A 108 5.59 -14.68 -0.53
N GLN A 109 6.15 -15.87 -0.69
CA GLN A 109 6.13 -16.91 0.36
C GLN A 109 7.52 -17.24 0.91
N VAL A 110 8.58 -16.84 0.20
CA VAL A 110 9.96 -17.18 0.55
C VAL A 110 10.75 -15.89 0.72
N ARG A 111 11.69 -15.91 1.67
CA ARG A 111 12.65 -14.81 1.84
C ARG A 111 13.66 -14.85 0.71
N THR A 112 13.99 -13.69 0.16
CA THR A 112 14.98 -13.56 -0.90
C THR A 112 15.83 -12.32 -0.64
N THR A 113 17.15 -12.49 -0.62
CA THR A 113 18.10 -11.39 -0.47
C THR A 113 18.76 -11.13 -1.81
N VAL A 114 18.69 -9.89 -2.27
CA VAL A 114 19.22 -9.44 -3.55
C VAL A 114 20.31 -8.40 -3.28
N PRO A 115 21.59 -8.70 -3.58
CA PRO A 115 22.67 -7.73 -3.40
C PRO A 115 22.66 -6.68 -4.51
N GLY A 116 23.31 -5.55 -4.24
CA GLY A 116 23.54 -4.48 -5.20
C GLY A 116 22.74 -3.23 -4.92
N THR A 117 22.89 -2.26 -5.81
CA THR A 117 22.15 -1.00 -5.77
C THR A 117 20.65 -1.24 -5.99
N PHE A 118 19.82 -0.25 -5.65
CA PHE A 118 18.38 -0.33 -5.89
C PHE A 118 18.04 -0.69 -7.35
N GLU A 119 18.68 -0.03 -8.33
CA GLU A 119 18.41 -0.27 -9.76
C GLU A 119 18.79 -1.71 -10.16
N GLU A 120 19.92 -2.22 -9.70
CA GLU A 120 20.40 -3.59 -9.97
C GLU A 120 19.52 -4.65 -9.29
N ALA A 121 19.10 -4.39 -8.04
CA ALA A 121 18.24 -5.31 -7.31
C ALA A 121 16.88 -5.46 -7.98
N ILE A 122 16.27 -4.34 -8.42
CA ILE A 122 15.03 -4.35 -9.19
C ILE A 122 15.22 -5.10 -10.51
N ALA A 123 16.31 -4.83 -11.24
CA ALA A 123 16.60 -5.52 -12.50
C ALA A 123 16.74 -7.04 -12.31
N THR A 124 17.40 -7.45 -11.23
CA THR A 124 17.56 -8.88 -10.88
C THR A 124 16.21 -9.53 -10.58
N VAL A 125 15.36 -8.88 -9.80
CA VAL A 125 14.01 -9.38 -9.48
C VAL A 125 13.16 -9.47 -10.74
N VAL A 126 13.10 -8.40 -11.55
CA VAL A 126 12.32 -8.38 -12.80
C VAL A 126 12.81 -9.46 -13.76
N GLY A 127 14.13 -9.61 -13.93
CA GLY A 127 14.70 -10.65 -14.79
C GLY A 127 14.41 -12.07 -14.32
N SER A 128 14.29 -12.31 -13.00
CA SER A 128 13.85 -13.61 -12.48
C SER A 128 12.38 -13.93 -12.76
N MET A 129 11.57 -12.90 -13.09
CA MET A 129 10.16 -13.03 -13.45
C MET A 129 9.91 -13.16 -14.94
N ASP A 130 10.96 -13.25 -15.77
CA ASP A 130 10.83 -13.43 -17.22
C ASP A 130 10.07 -14.71 -17.61
N SER A 131 10.18 -15.75 -16.77
CA SER A 131 9.49 -17.04 -16.95
C SER A 131 8.13 -17.12 -16.23
N ALA A 132 7.67 -16.05 -15.59
CA ALA A 132 6.38 -16.03 -14.93
C ALA A 132 5.23 -15.98 -15.94
N GLU A 133 4.02 -16.34 -15.48
CA GLU A 133 2.78 -16.33 -16.30
C GLU A 133 2.56 -15.00 -17.04
N MET A 134 2.89 -13.88 -16.38
CA MET A 134 2.92 -12.56 -16.98
C MET A 134 4.30 -11.93 -16.75
N PRO A 135 5.15 -11.82 -17.79
CA PRO A 135 6.44 -11.18 -17.66
C PRO A 135 6.28 -9.68 -17.40
N ILE A 136 7.06 -9.16 -16.45
CA ILE A 136 7.02 -7.75 -16.06
C ILE A 136 8.21 -6.99 -16.66
N LYS A 137 8.12 -5.66 -16.64
CA LYS A 137 9.19 -4.74 -17.02
C LYS A 137 9.23 -3.57 -16.04
N ALA A 138 10.44 -3.19 -15.63
CA ALA A 138 10.69 -1.97 -14.86
C ALA A 138 11.14 -0.82 -15.76
N VAL A 139 10.61 0.37 -15.50
CA VAL A 139 11.00 1.62 -16.15
C VAL A 139 11.34 2.65 -15.07
N PHE A 140 12.56 3.18 -15.12
CA PHE A 140 13.05 4.17 -14.15
C PHE A 140 12.97 5.58 -14.72
N TYR A 141 12.15 6.42 -14.11
CA TYR A 141 12.12 7.85 -14.38
C TYR A 141 13.00 8.57 -13.37
N LYS A 142 14.27 8.80 -13.73
CA LYS A 142 15.27 9.38 -12.82
C LYS A 142 14.97 10.84 -12.43
N GLY A 143 14.27 11.59 -13.30
CA GLY A 143 13.95 13.00 -13.08
C GLY A 143 12.99 13.26 -11.91
N ASN A 144 12.03 12.36 -11.70
CA ASN A 144 11.03 12.43 -10.61
C ASN A 144 11.11 11.24 -9.64
N LYS A 145 12.16 10.41 -9.75
CA LYS A 145 12.38 9.23 -8.90
C LYS A 145 11.18 8.28 -8.89
N VAL A 146 10.58 8.02 -10.05
CA VAL A 146 9.50 7.04 -10.20
C VAL A 146 10.02 5.73 -10.79
N LEU A 147 9.74 4.62 -10.11
CA LEU A 147 9.84 3.26 -10.63
C LEU A 147 8.46 2.83 -11.11
N ARG A 148 8.30 2.64 -12.42
CA ARG A 148 7.06 2.13 -13.02
C ARG A 148 7.21 0.65 -13.37
N ILE A 149 6.27 -0.17 -12.92
CA ILE A 149 6.20 -1.61 -13.21
C ILE A 149 4.99 -1.87 -14.12
N ILE A 150 5.25 -2.43 -15.29
CA ILE A 150 4.24 -2.74 -16.32
C ILE A 150 4.39 -4.19 -16.80
N GLY A 151 3.34 -4.73 -17.41
CA GLY A 151 3.44 -6.00 -18.13
C GLY A 151 4.19 -5.83 -19.44
N ARG A 152 5.03 -6.79 -19.84
CA ARG A 152 5.81 -6.71 -21.09
C ARG A 152 4.95 -6.58 -22.35
N GLY A 153 3.69 -7.03 -22.30
CA GLY A 153 2.72 -6.97 -23.40
C GLY A 153 1.82 -5.74 -23.43
N VAL A 154 1.90 -4.83 -22.44
CA VAL A 154 1.18 -3.56 -22.46
C VAL A 154 2.18 -2.45 -22.79
N GLN A 155 1.97 -1.78 -23.93
CA GLN A 155 2.89 -0.77 -24.47
C GLN A 155 2.14 0.53 -24.72
#